data_AF-A0A1Q4WS88-F1
#
_entry.id   AF-A0A1Q4WS88-F1
#
_cell.length_a   1.000
_cell.length_b   1.000
_cell.length_c   1.000
_cell.angle_alpha   90.00
_cell.angle_beta   90.00
_cell.angle_gamma   90.00
#
_symmetry.space_group_name_H-M   'P 1'
#
loop_
_entity.id
_entity.type
_entity.pdbx_description
1 polymer ?
#
loop_
_entity_poly.entity_id
_entity_poly.type
_entity_poly.pdbx_seq_one_letter_code
_entity_poly.pdbx_strand_id
1 'polypeptide(L)'
;MRYTSIGDRRVSALCLGAMKFGSETDDATSAALLDRFVEAGGTFVDTADCYQFWVEGFEGHESETFLGRWRRERGITDEVVIATKLGAQPTVPGTGLETKEGLSAEAVATAAERSRRRLGVDRLDVLYAHQEDSGTPLSETLGAFAGLVEEGSVEQVGLSNHRTWKLERARAVTEARGWPRPRVLQYRYSYLQPRFDVPLRSMGHMHVTPELLDFVRSEAAEGREHTLVAYTPLLWGAYTRPEKAAELDRAYDHPGTPARLAALDEVVRETGATRNQVVLAWLMDSDPSVVPLVGVSSLEQLNEAIEATDLVLSKEQWQRLAEAG
;
A
#
# COMPACT_ATOMS: atom_id res chain seq x y z
N MET A 1 -1.63 -1.75 -19.30
CA MET A 1 -2.28 -1.63 -17.96
C MET A 1 -3.19 -2.83 -17.68
N ARG A 2 -2.81 -3.64 -16.69
CA ARG A 2 -3.63 -4.73 -16.10
C ARG A 2 -4.59 -4.19 -15.03
N TYR A 3 -5.67 -4.91 -14.76
CA TYR A 3 -6.67 -4.56 -13.75
C TYR A 3 -6.93 -5.74 -12.80
N THR A 4 -7.32 -5.42 -11.56
CA THR A 4 -7.74 -6.36 -10.52
C THR A 4 -8.94 -5.78 -9.76
N SER A 5 -9.43 -6.48 -8.74
CA SER A 5 -10.48 -6.00 -7.85
C SER A 5 -9.92 -5.63 -6.47
N ILE A 6 -10.42 -4.53 -5.91
CA ILE A 6 -10.39 -4.22 -4.48
C ILE A 6 -11.82 -4.23 -3.96
N GLY A 7 -12.17 -5.30 -3.24
CA GLY A 7 -13.57 -5.62 -2.97
C GLY A 7 -14.40 -5.61 -4.26
N ASP A 8 -15.39 -4.72 -4.33
CA ASP A 8 -16.33 -4.67 -5.46
C ASP A 8 -15.91 -3.67 -6.57
N ARG A 9 -14.76 -2.99 -6.43
CA ARG A 9 -14.24 -2.01 -7.40
C ARG A 9 -13.15 -2.62 -8.26
N ARG A 10 -13.25 -2.43 -9.57
CA ARG A 10 -12.16 -2.73 -10.52
C ARG A 10 -11.16 -1.59 -10.53
N VAL A 11 -9.90 -1.90 -10.32
CA VAL A 11 -8.79 -0.94 -10.27
C VAL A 11 -7.56 -1.43 -11.04
N SER A 12 -6.61 -0.56 -11.33
CA SER A 12 -5.34 -0.94 -11.93
C SER A 12 -4.59 -1.91 -11.01
N ALA A 13 -3.95 -2.92 -11.61
CA ALA A 13 -3.14 -3.90 -10.88
C ALA A 13 -1.85 -3.28 -10.27
N LEU A 14 -1.56 -2.03 -10.63
CA LEU A 14 -0.53 -1.18 -10.04
C LEU A 14 -1.22 -0.06 -9.24
N CYS A 15 -0.74 0.19 -8.02
CA CYS A 15 -1.17 1.32 -7.19
C CYS A 15 -0.09 2.40 -7.16
N LEU A 16 -0.47 3.66 -7.37
CA LEU A 16 0.45 4.80 -7.27
C LEU A 16 0.41 5.38 -5.85
N GLY A 17 1.53 5.30 -5.14
CA GLY A 17 1.69 5.92 -3.83
C GLY A 17 1.97 7.41 -3.93
N ALA A 18 1.17 8.22 -3.24
CA ALA A 18 1.24 9.68 -3.23
C ALA A 18 1.94 10.24 -1.99
N MET A 19 2.74 9.44 -1.28
CA MET A 19 3.39 9.79 0.00
C MET A 19 4.17 11.11 0.00
N LYS A 20 4.68 11.54 -1.15
CA LYS A 20 5.50 12.75 -1.32
C LYS A 20 4.80 13.86 -2.11
N PHE A 21 3.57 13.65 -2.55
CA PHE A 21 2.93 14.53 -3.51
C PHE A 21 2.42 15.80 -2.83
N GLY A 22 2.71 16.96 -3.43
CA GLY A 22 2.41 18.27 -2.85
C GLY A 22 3.36 18.69 -1.73
N SER A 23 4.53 18.04 -1.62
CA SER A 23 5.53 18.30 -0.58
C SER A 23 6.96 18.15 -1.13
N GLU A 24 7.74 17.14 -0.68
CA GLU A 24 9.04 16.75 -1.23
C GLU A 24 9.01 16.59 -2.76
N THR A 25 7.90 16.10 -3.31
CA THR A 25 7.60 16.20 -4.74
C THR A 25 6.67 17.38 -4.94
N ASP A 26 7.16 18.43 -5.61
CA ASP A 26 6.42 19.67 -5.81
C ASP A 26 5.08 19.46 -6.55
N ASP A 27 4.21 20.46 -6.48
CA ASP A 27 2.87 20.42 -7.06
C ASP A 27 2.86 20.11 -8.57
N ALA A 28 3.79 20.69 -9.33
CA ALA A 28 3.83 20.54 -10.78
C ALA A 28 4.26 19.13 -11.18
N THR A 29 5.31 18.61 -10.53
CA THR A 29 5.80 17.25 -10.72
C THR A 29 4.75 16.23 -10.29
N SER A 30 4.12 16.44 -9.13
CA SER A 30 3.06 15.56 -8.62
C SER A 30 1.86 15.50 -9.55
N ALA A 31 1.44 16.64 -10.11
CA ALA A 31 0.33 16.70 -11.07
C ALA A 31 0.69 15.97 -12.37
N ALA A 32 1.90 16.19 -12.89
CA ALA A 32 2.37 15.52 -14.11
C ALA A 32 2.43 13.98 -13.94
N LEU A 33 2.84 13.49 -12.77
CA LEU A 33 2.85 12.06 -12.46
C LEU A 33 1.44 11.48 -12.41
N LEU A 34 0.51 12.14 -11.72
CA LEU A 34 -0.89 11.68 -11.66
C LEU A 34 -1.57 11.73 -13.03
N ASP A 35 -1.40 12.83 -13.77
CA ASP A 35 -1.96 13.01 -15.10
C ASP A 35 -1.47 11.90 -16.04
N ARG A 36 -0.15 11.61 -16.04
CA ARG A 36 0.44 10.52 -16.82
C ARG A 36 -0.07 9.14 -16.38
N PHE A 37 -0.24 8.91 -15.08
CA PHE A 37 -0.72 7.64 -14.55
C PHE A 37 -2.16 7.37 -14.99
N VAL A 38 -3.04 8.37 -14.89
CA VAL A 38 -4.43 8.28 -15.35
C VAL A 38 -4.51 8.11 -16.87
N GLU A 39 -3.70 8.86 -17.64
CA GLU A 39 -3.60 8.70 -19.10
C GLU A 39 -3.21 7.26 -19.50
N ALA A 40 -2.39 6.59 -18.68
CA ALA A 40 -2.01 5.19 -18.89
C ALA A 40 -3.11 4.17 -18.54
N GLY A 41 -4.27 4.63 -18.06
CA GLY A 41 -5.34 3.78 -17.52
C GLY A 41 -5.18 3.42 -16.04
N GLY A 42 -4.28 4.09 -15.31
CA GLY A 42 -4.13 3.95 -13.87
C GLY A 42 -5.36 4.45 -13.11
N THR A 43 -5.83 3.68 -12.14
CA THR A 43 -7.11 3.93 -11.44
C THR A 43 -7.05 3.66 -9.93
N PHE A 44 -5.85 3.46 -9.37
CA PHE A 44 -5.65 3.26 -7.94
C PHE A 44 -4.52 4.12 -7.39
N VAL A 45 -4.88 5.03 -6.49
CA VAL A 45 -3.93 5.94 -5.82
C VAL A 45 -4.03 5.74 -4.31
N ASP A 46 -2.90 5.75 -3.63
CA ASP A 46 -2.80 5.58 -2.19
C ASP A 46 -2.17 6.80 -1.52
N THR A 47 -2.83 7.30 -0.48
CA THR A 47 -2.39 8.41 0.38
C THR A 47 -2.63 8.07 1.86
N ALA A 48 -2.29 8.96 2.78
CA ALA A 48 -2.65 8.88 4.19
C ALA A 48 -2.73 10.27 4.78
N ASP A 49 -3.52 10.42 5.84
CA ASP A 49 -3.61 11.67 6.59
C ASP A 49 -2.24 12.13 7.11
N CYS A 50 -1.35 11.21 7.47
CA CYS A 50 -0.08 11.52 8.10
C CYS A 50 1.08 11.69 7.13
N TYR A 51 0.84 11.60 5.83
CA TYR A 51 1.95 11.66 4.89
C TYR A 51 2.68 13.00 4.96
N GLN A 52 3.98 12.91 5.24
CA GLN A 52 4.99 13.96 5.35
C GLN A 52 5.21 14.57 6.73
N PHE A 53 4.52 14.10 7.79
CA PHE A 53 4.75 14.62 9.15
C PHE A 53 6.22 14.51 9.63
N TRP A 54 6.98 13.54 9.11
CA TRP A 54 8.38 13.27 9.49
C TRP A 54 9.39 14.15 8.74
N VAL A 55 8.94 14.98 7.80
CA VAL A 55 9.80 15.87 7.02
C VAL A 55 9.72 17.27 7.61
N GLU A 56 10.88 17.89 7.85
CA GLU A 56 10.95 19.26 8.38
C GLU A 56 10.18 20.24 7.47
N GLY A 57 9.32 21.05 8.07
CA GLY A 57 8.49 22.03 7.35
C GLY A 57 7.12 21.51 6.92
N PHE A 58 6.80 20.25 7.19
CA PHE A 58 5.51 19.63 6.90
C PHE A 58 4.84 19.12 8.18
N GLU A 59 3.51 19.07 8.19
CA GLU A 59 2.71 18.68 9.36
C GLU A 59 2.03 17.32 9.17
N GLY A 60 2.05 16.77 7.95
CA GLY A 60 1.11 15.77 7.51
C GLY A 60 -0.04 16.44 6.76
N HIS A 61 -0.85 15.63 6.07
CA HIS A 61 -2.02 16.03 5.28
C HIS A 61 -1.75 16.62 3.89
N GLU A 62 -0.50 16.93 3.55
CA GLU A 62 -0.16 17.60 2.29
C GLU A 62 -0.59 16.77 1.08
N SER A 63 -0.36 15.45 1.14
CA SER A 63 -0.73 14.52 0.08
C SER A 63 -2.25 14.50 -0.18
N GLU A 64 -3.09 14.40 0.86
CA GLU A 64 -4.55 14.44 0.71
C GLU A 64 -5.04 15.79 0.19
N THR A 65 -4.46 16.89 0.68
CA THR A 65 -4.81 18.25 0.26
C THR A 65 -4.46 18.46 -1.20
N PHE A 66 -3.27 18.00 -1.62
CA PHE A 66 -2.82 18.01 -2.99
C PHE A 66 -3.76 17.20 -3.89
N LEU A 67 -4.06 15.95 -3.53
CA LEU A 67 -4.94 15.08 -4.29
C LEU A 67 -6.34 15.66 -4.43
N GLY A 68 -6.91 16.22 -3.37
CA GLY A 68 -8.23 16.87 -3.43
C GLY A 68 -8.27 18.07 -4.37
N ARG A 69 -7.19 18.87 -4.41
CA ARG A 69 -7.05 19.96 -5.40
C ARG A 69 -6.89 19.42 -6.81
N TRP A 70 -5.98 18.47 -7.03
CA TRP A 70 -5.73 17.88 -8.35
C TRP A 70 -7.00 17.28 -8.94
N ARG A 71 -7.78 16.50 -8.17
CA ARG A 71 -9.05 15.94 -8.62
C ARG A 71 -10.03 17.01 -9.08
N ARG A 72 -10.21 18.06 -8.29
CA ARG A 72 -11.11 19.17 -8.62
C ARG A 72 -10.67 19.90 -9.88
N GLU A 73 -9.38 20.14 -10.04
CA GLU A 73 -8.82 20.85 -11.20
C GLU A 73 -8.88 20.01 -12.49
N ARG A 74 -8.72 18.69 -12.38
CA ARG A 74 -8.76 17.77 -13.53
C ARG A 74 -10.13 17.16 -13.80
N GLY A 75 -11.08 17.36 -12.89
CA GLY A 75 -12.41 16.76 -12.98
C GLY A 75 -12.42 15.25 -12.72
N ILE A 76 -11.49 14.74 -11.92
CA ILE A 76 -11.38 13.32 -11.60
C ILE A 76 -12.49 12.93 -10.61
N THR A 77 -13.27 11.91 -10.96
CA THR A 77 -14.41 11.44 -10.16
C THR A 77 -14.17 10.03 -9.62
N ASP A 78 -15.11 9.10 -9.86
CA ASP A 78 -15.12 7.73 -9.35
C ASP A 78 -14.26 6.77 -10.21
N GLU A 79 -13.73 7.24 -11.33
CA GLU A 79 -12.84 6.48 -12.21
C GLU A 79 -11.45 6.22 -11.59
N VAL A 80 -11.05 7.00 -10.58
CA VAL A 80 -9.84 6.76 -9.80
C VAL A 80 -10.22 6.51 -8.36
N VAL A 81 -9.93 5.30 -7.87
CA VAL A 81 -10.08 4.96 -6.45
C VAL A 81 -8.91 5.57 -5.68
N ILE A 82 -9.24 6.31 -4.62
CA ILE A 82 -8.25 6.86 -3.68
C ILE A 82 -8.38 6.18 -2.32
N ALA A 83 -7.34 5.44 -1.97
CA ALA A 83 -7.15 4.89 -0.64
C ALA A 83 -6.53 5.94 0.29
N THR A 84 -7.10 6.14 1.46
CA THR A 84 -6.45 6.91 2.55
C THR A 84 -6.40 6.13 3.86
N LYS A 85 -5.65 6.63 4.84
CA LYS A 85 -5.37 5.97 6.11
C LYS A 85 -5.40 6.97 7.24
N LEU A 86 -5.74 6.49 8.43
CA LEU A 86 -5.78 7.25 9.68
C LEU A 86 -5.11 6.51 10.84
N GLY A 87 -4.98 7.18 11.97
CA GLY A 87 -4.49 6.62 13.23
C GLY A 87 -2.98 6.75 13.45
N ALA A 88 -2.26 7.34 12.50
CA ALA A 88 -0.82 7.57 12.58
C ALA A 88 -0.43 9.05 12.62
N GLN A 89 -1.36 9.97 12.38
CA GLN A 89 -1.10 11.41 12.45
C GLN A 89 -0.73 11.83 13.88
N PRO A 90 0.43 12.49 14.09
CA PRO A 90 0.75 13.13 15.36
C PRO A 90 -0.25 14.25 15.70
N THR A 91 -0.76 14.28 16.92
CA THR A 91 -1.68 15.34 17.37
C THR A 91 -0.98 16.58 17.87
N VAL A 92 0.35 16.52 18.04
CA VAL A 92 1.17 17.64 18.49
C VAL A 92 2.16 18.00 17.37
N PRO A 93 2.14 19.26 16.86
CA PRO A 93 3.07 19.68 15.82
C PRO A 93 4.54 19.43 16.18
N GLY A 94 5.31 18.91 15.22
CA GLY A 94 6.74 18.62 15.39
C GLY A 94 7.07 17.39 16.24
N THR A 95 6.08 16.58 16.59
CA THR A 95 6.28 15.31 17.30
C THR A 95 6.06 14.11 16.37
N GLY A 96 6.47 12.92 16.80
CA GLY A 96 6.35 11.70 16.04
C GLY A 96 5.17 10.82 16.43
N LEU A 97 5.29 9.52 16.16
CA LEU A 97 4.25 8.53 16.41
C LEU A 97 3.91 8.35 17.91
N GLU A 98 4.73 8.87 18.82
CA GLU A 98 4.46 8.87 20.26
C GLU A 98 3.24 9.71 20.66
N THR A 99 2.82 10.65 19.82
CA THR A 99 1.60 11.46 20.02
C THR A 99 0.53 11.18 18.95
N LYS A 100 0.60 10.02 18.29
CA LYS A 100 -0.38 9.67 17.26
C LYS A 100 -1.82 9.72 17.79
N GLU A 101 -2.75 10.13 16.93
CA GLU A 101 -4.17 10.26 17.26
C GLU A 101 -4.84 8.95 17.72
N GLY A 102 -4.30 7.80 17.31
CA GLY A 102 -4.80 6.48 17.69
C GLY A 102 -6.06 6.06 16.92
N LEU A 103 -6.72 5.00 17.39
CA LEU A 103 -7.85 4.37 16.69
C LEU A 103 -9.11 4.24 17.55
N SER A 104 -9.28 5.11 18.56
CA SER A 104 -10.53 5.25 19.31
C SER A 104 -11.68 5.63 18.37
N ALA A 105 -12.92 5.34 18.77
CA ALA A 105 -14.07 5.66 17.92
C ALA A 105 -14.15 7.15 17.56
N GLU A 106 -13.82 8.02 18.51
CA GLU A 106 -13.77 9.48 18.30
C GLU A 106 -12.65 9.88 17.34
N ALA A 107 -11.45 9.30 17.49
CA ALA A 107 -10.31 9.59 16.61
C ALA A 107 -10.61 9.15 15.17
N VAL A 108 -11.14 7.95 14.99
CA VAL A 108 -11.53 7.41 13.67
C VAL A 108 -12.55 8.32 12.98
N ALA A 109 -13.63 8.71 13.68
CA ALA A 109 -14.65 9.58 13.12
C ALA A 109 -14.09 10.96 12.74
N THR A 110 -13.27 11.55 13.62
CA THR A 110 -12.67 12.87 13.41
C THR A 110 -11.69 12.88 12.24
N ALA A 111 -10.80 11.88 12.16
CA ALA A 111 -9.80 11.78 11.11
C ALA A 111 -10.44 11.48 9.75
N ALA A 112 -11.44 10.59 9.69
CA ALA A 112 -12.17 10.30 8.45
C ALA A 112 -12.85 11.55 7.87
N GLU A 113 -13.53 12.35 8.70
CA GLU A 113 -14.15 13.61 8.27
C GLU A 113 -13.11 14.61 7.75
N ARG A 114 -11.96 14.72 8.43
CA ARG A 114 -10.87 15.61 7.99
C ARG A 114 -10.28 15.16 6.65
N SER A 115 -10.07 13.86 6.46
CA SER A 115 -9.60 13.29 5.19
C SER A 115 -10.60 13.54 4.06
N ARG A 116 -11.90 13.31 4.31
CA ARG A 116 -12.97 13.64 3.34
C ARG A 116 -12.94 15.10 2.92
N ARG A 117 -12.80 16.01 3.88
CA ARG A 117 -12.72 17.45 3.62
C ARG A 117 -11.50 17.83 2.78
N ARG A 118 -10.32 17.26 3.06
CA ARG A 118 -9.08 17.53 2.30
C ARG A 118 -9.14 16.98 0.88
N LEU A 119 -9.62 15.75 0.73
CA LEU A 119 -9.82 15.11 -0.57
C LEU A 119 -10.99 15.70 -1.36
N GLY A 120 -11.89 16.44 -0.68
CA GLY A 120 -13.07 17.04 -1.28
C GLY A 120 -14.08 15.99 -1.76
N VAL A 121 -14.33 14.96 -0.94
CA VAL A 121 -15.22 13.84 -1.27
C VAL A 121 -16.28 13.61 -0.19
N ASP A 122 -17.47 13.21 -0.64
CA ASP A 122 -18.55 12.81 0.26
C ASP A 122 -18.39 11.37 0.77
N ARG A 123 -17.57 10.56 0.10
CA ARG A 123 -17.31 9.18 0.50
C ARG A 123 -15.87 8.81 0.18
N LEU A 124 -15.18 8.21 1.14
CA LEU A 124 -13.85 7.65 0.93
C LEU A 124 -13.97 6.26 0.31
N ASP A 125 -13.24 6.00 -0.77
CA ASP A 125 -13.30 4.70 -1.47
C ASP A 125 -12.74 3.58 -0.60
N VAL A 126 -11.54 3.78 -0.04
CA VAL A 126 -10.91 2.84 0.90
C VAL A 126 -10.32 3.62 2.06
N LEU A 127 -10.70 3.26 3.29
CA LEU A 127 -10.11 3.80 4.51
C LEU A 127 -9.39 2.71 5.29
N TYR A 128 -8.10 2.91 5.56
CA TYR A 128 -7.30 2.00 6.37
C TYR A 128 -7.13 2.49 7.81
N ALA A 129 -7.13 1.54 8.74
CA ALA A 129 -6.30 1.70 9.94
C ALA A 129 -4.83 1.56 9.54
N HIS A 130 -4.04 2.65 9.65
CA HIS A 130 -2.67 2.70 9.10
C HIS A 130 -1.70 1.76 9.84
N GLN A 131 -1.91 1.55 11.12
CA GLN A 131 -1.13 0.66 11.98
C GLN A 131 -1.96 0.23 13.18
N GLU A 132 -1.50 -0.79 13.91
CA GLU A 132 -2.14 -1.16 15.16
C GLU A 132 -2.15 -0.03 16.20
N ASP A 133 -3.23 0.03 16.97
CA ASP A 133 -3.33 0.78 18.21
C ASP A 133 -3.50 -0.20 19.38
N SER A 134 -2.52 -0.23 20.29
CA SER A 134 -2.59 -1.04 21.51
C SER A 134 -3.39 -0.37 22.63
N GLY A 135 -3.64 0.94 22.53
CA GLY A 135 -4.43 1.69 23.50
C GLY A 135 -5.94 1.53 23.32
N THR A 136 -6.39 1.19 22.11
CA THR A 136 -7.81 1.02 21.78
C THR A 136 -8.17 -0.45 21.61
N PRO A 137 -9.27 -0.95 22.22
CA PRO A 137 -9.79 -2.28 21.93
C PRO A 137 -10.15 -2.42 20.43
N LEU A 138 -9.66 -3.49 19.79
CA LEU A 138 -9.92 -3.74 18.37
C LEU A 138 -11.42 -3.68 17.98
N SER A 139 -12.32 -4.11 18.87
CA SER A 139 -13.77 -4.05 18.62
C SER A 139 -14.33 -2.63 18.59
N GLU A 140 -13.72 -1.69 19.31
CA GLU A 140 -14.10 -0.28 19.26
C GLU A 140 -13.70 0.32 17.91
N THR A 141 -12.45 0.13 17.49
CA THR A 141 -11.97 0.53 16.17
C THR A 141 -12.86 -0.04 15.06
N LEU A 142 -13.08 -1.36 15.04
CA LEU A 142 -13.92 -2.01 14.02
C LEU A 142 -15.36 -1.50 14.04
N GLY A 143 -15.90 -1.16 15.22
CA GLY A 143 -17.23 -0.56 15.33
C GLY A 143 -17.31 0.84 14.75
N ALA A 144 -16.27 1.64 14.93
CA ALA A 144 -16.17 2.96 14.33
C ALA A 144 -16.10 2.89 12.79
N PHE A 145 -15.26 1.99 12.25
CA PHE A 145 -15.23 1.70 10.82
C PHE A 145 -16.58 1.20 10.29
N ALA A 146 -17.25 0.30 11.02
CA ALA A 146 -18.57 -0.19 10.65
C ALA A 146 -19.60 0.94 10.58
N GLY A 147 -19.60 1.85 11.56
CA GLY A 147 -20.48 3.03 11.57
C GLY A 147 -20.25 3.94 10.37
N LEU A 148 -18.98 4.20 10.00
CA LEU A 148 -18.63 5.01 8.82
C LEU A 148 -19.11 4.38 7.50
N VAL A 149 -19.11 3.05 7.41
CA VAL A 149 -19.64 2.33 6.24
C VAL A 149 -21.17 2.37 6.23
N GLU A 150 -21.81 2.15 7.39
CA GLU A 150 -23.27 2.16 7.52
C GLU A 150 -23.88 3.52 7.15
N GLU A 151 -23.24 4.63 7.53
CA GLU A 151 -23.68 5.98 7.15
C GLU A 151 -23.30 6.40 5.72
N GLY A 152 -22.49 5.58 5.02
CA GLY A 152 -22.07 5.83 3.64
C GLY A 152 -20.87 6.76 3.46
N SER A 153 -20.18 7.15 4.55
CA SER A 153 -18.97 7.98 4.53
C SER A 153 -17.73 7.24 4.01
N VAL A 154 -17.73 5.91 4.08
CA VAL A 154 -16.66 5.02 3.62
C VAL A 154 -17.26 3.88 2.81
N GLU A 155 -16.70 3.57 1.64
CA GLU A 155 -17.14 2.43 0.84
C GLU A 155 -16.51 1.12 1.34
N GLN A 156 -15.19 1.08 1.53
CA GLN A 156 -14.46 -0.12 1.94
C GLN A 156 -13.46 0.18 3.06
N VAL A 157 -13.25 -0.83 3.91
CA VAL A 157 -12.31 -0.76 5.03
C VAL A 157 -11.11 -1.64 4.75
N GLY A 158 -9.93 -1.14 5.12
CA GLY A 158 -8.69 -1.91 5.09
C GLY A 158 -7.94 -1.88 6.42
N LEU A 159 -7.01 -2.82 6.56
CA LEU A 159 -6.07 -2.86 7.68
C LEU A 159 -4.64 -2.86 7.13
N SER A 160 -3.83 -1.93 7.61
CA SER A 160 -2.40 -1.86 7.28
C SER A 160 -1.60 -2.20 8.52
N ASN A 161 -0.52 -2.96 8.35
CA ASN A 161 0.38 -3.33 9.44
C ASN A 161 -0.35 -3.90 10.67
N HIS A 162 -1.19 -4.92 10.47
CA HIS A 162 -1.79 -5.72 11.55
C HIS A 162 -1.22 -7.15 11.57
N ARG A 163 -1.01 -7.74 12.74
CA ARG A 163 -0.54 -9.13 12.85
C ARG A 163 -1.63 -10.07 12.33
N THR A 164 -1.25 -11.20 11.73
CA THR A 164 -2.21 -12.17 11.15
C THR A 164 -3.27 -12.61 12.15
N TRP A 165 -2.91 -12.90 13.40
CA TRP A 165 -3.89 -13.26 14.45
C TRP A 165 -4.86 -12.11 14.81
N LYS A 166 -4.49 -10.84 14.59
CA LYS A 166 -5.40 -9.71 14.74
C LYS A 166 -6.35 -9.59 13.55
N LEU A 167 -5.91 -9.95 12.33
CA LEU A 167 -6.81 -10.05 11.17
C LEU A 167 -7.88 -11.11 11.42
N GLU A 168 -7.47 -12.29 11.89
CA GLU A 168 -8.37 -13.36 12.30
C GLU A 168 -9.38 -12.90 13.37
N ARG A 169 -8.89 -12.19 14.40
CA ARG A 169 -9.75 -11.63 15.45
C ARG A 169 -10.68 -10.55 14.91
N ALA A 170 -10.24 -9.74 13.94
CA ALA A 170 -11.08 -8.75 13.28
C ALA A 170 -12.21 -9.43 12.49
N ARG A 171 -11.91 -10.51 11.75
CA ARG A 171 -12.91 -11.36 11.09
C ARG A 171 -13.94 -11.86 12.10
N ALA A 172 -13.50 -12.50 13.17
CA ALA A 172 -14.39 -13.05 14.18
C ALA A 172 -15.31 -11.99 14.83
N VAL A 173 -14.78 -10.80 15.13
CA VAL A 173 -15.56 -9.69 15.71
C VAL A 173 -16.58 -9.14 14.73
N THR A 174 -16.18 -8.92 13.47
CA THR A 174 -17.07 -8.36 12.44
C THR A 174 -18.19 -9.33 12.08
N GLU A 175 -17.87 -10.62 11.91
CA GLU A 175 -18.87 -11.68 11.68
C GLU A 175 -19.88 -11.78 12.83
N ALA A 176 -19.39 -11.83 14.07
CA ALA A 176 -20.26 -11.95 15.24
C ALA A 176 -21.23 -10.77 15.42
N ARG A 177 -20.90 -9.60 14.86
CA ARG A 177 -21.70 -8.38 14.96
C ARG A 177 -22.44 -8.01 13.68
N GLY A 178 -22.26 -8.77 12.60
CA GLY A 178 -22.80 -8.43 11.28
C GLY A 178 -22.20 -7.14 10.69
N TRP A 179 -20.98 -6.79 11.10
CA TRP A 179 -20.29 -5.60 10.62
C TRP A 179 -19.52 -5.87 9.31
N PRO A 180 -19.27 -4.82 8.50
CA PRO A 180 -18.41 -4.94 7.32
C PRO A 180 -17.02 -5.48 7.70
N ARG A 181 -16.58 -6.50 6.96
CA ARG A 181 -15.23 -7.06 7.08
C ARG A 181 -14.21 -6.13 6.40
N PRO A 182 -13.01 -5.95 6.94
CA PRO A 182 -11.92 -5.35 6.19
C PRO A 182 -11.60 -6.18 4.94
N ARG A 183 -11.52 -5.55 3.77
CA ARG A 183 -11.31 -6.23 2.48
C ARG A 183 -9.92 -6.03 1.90
N VAL A 184 -9.24 -4.95 2.29
CA VAL A 184 -7.93 -4.61 1.73
C VAL A 184 -6.86 -4.63 2.82
N LEU A 185 -5.76 -5.31 2.54
CA LEU A 185 -4.65 -5.52 3.45
C LEU A 185 -3.41 -4.82 2.87
N GLN A 186 -2.70 -4.03 3.67
CA GLN A 186 -1.54 -3.29 3.18
C GLN A 186 -0.29 -3.54 4.03
N TYR A 187 0.78 -4.04 3.40
CA TYR A 187 1.99 -4.52 4.07
C TYR A 187 3.25 -4.25 3.26
N ARG A 188 4.41 -4.28 3.92
CA ARG A 188 5.70 -4.25 3.24
C ARG A 188 5.88 -5.59 2.55
N TYR A 189 6.15 -5.59 1.25
CA TYR A 189 6.53 -6.82 0.56
C TYR A 189 7.34 -6.50 -0.69
N SER A 190 8.33 -7.33 -0.97
CA SER A 190 9.22 -7.21 -2.12
C SER A 190 9.75 -8.60 -2.46
N TYR A 191 10.36 -8.77 -3.64
CA TYR A 191 10.93 -10.05 -4.07
C TYR A 191 12.07 -10.54 -3.16
N LEU A 192 13.00 -9.65 -2.79
CA LEU A 192 13.97 -9.92 -1.74
C LEU A 192 13.28 -9.96 -0.38
N GLN A 193 13.55 -11.03 0.35
CA GLN A 193 12.98 -11.26 1.67
C GLN A 193 13.96 -10.78 2.74
N PRO A 194 13.48 -10.11 3.80
CA PRO A 194 14.30 -9.83 4.94
C PRO A 194 14.45 -11.09 5.81
N ARG A 195 15.51 -11.10 6.60
CA ARG A 195 15.72 -12.07 7.66
C ARG A 195 14.62 -11.94 8.71
N PHE A 196 14.10 -13.09 9.16
CA PHE A 196 13.07 -13.14 10.20
C PHE A 196 13.60 -12.76 11.60
N ASP A 197 14.91 -12.84 11.82
CA ASP A 197 15.56 -12.63 13.11
C ASP A 197 16.10 -11.20 13.30
N VAL A 198 15.94 -10.32 12.31
CA VAL A 198 16.39 -8.94 12.37
C VAL A 198 15.17 -8.01 12.32
N PRO A 199 15.01 -7.09 13.29
CA PRO A 199 13.98 -6.08 13.19
C PRO A 199 14.30 -5.16 12.01
N LEU A 200 13.34 -5.01 11.10
CA LEU A 200 13.42 -4.01 10.05
C LEU A 200 13.36 -2.62 10.66
N ARG A 201 14.14 -1.68 10.12
CA ARG A 201 13.87 -0.26 10.38
C ARG A 201 12.47 0.05 9.88
N SER A 202 11.60 0.44 10.80
CA SER A 202 10.15 0.35 10.60
C SER A 202 9.46 1.37 11.50
N MET A 203 8.59 2.19 10.91
CA MET A 203 7.67 3.08 11.61
C MET A 203 6.36 2.34 11.94
N GLY A 204 6.48 1.14 12.54
CA GLY A 204 5.34 0.22 12.73
C GLY A 204 5.02 -0.65 11.51
N HIS A 205 5.82 -0.56 10.45
CA HIS A 205 5.74 -1.38 9.25
C HIS A 205 5.91 -2.87 9.54
N MET A 206 5.04 -3.70 8.98
CA MET A 206 5.14 -5.15 9.00
C MET A 206 5.35 -5.73 7.61
N HIS A 207 6.20 -6.76 7.55
CA HIS A 207 6.52 -7.48 6.33
C HIS A 207 5.54 -8.65 6.13
N VAL A 208 5.16 -8.90 4.88
CA VAL A 208 4.35 -10.06 4.52
C VAL A 208 5.12 -11.35 4.83
N THR A 209 4.50 -12.25 5.60
CA THR A 209 5.07 -13.56 5.96
C THR A 209 4.38 -14.69 5.18
N PRO A 210 5.00 -15.89 5.10
CA PRO A 210 4.32 -17.07 4.56
C PRO A 210 2.99 -17.36 5.27
N GLU A 211 2.91 -17.14 6.59
CA GLU A 211 1.68 -17.27 7.38
C GLU A 211 0.59 -16.29 6.93
N LEU A 212 0.94 -15.02 6.65
CA LEU A 212 -0.03 -14.04 6.15
C LEU A 212 -0.54 -14.40 4.76
N LEU A 213 0.33 -14.87 3.86
CA LEU A 213 -0.08 -15.34 2.53
C LEU A 213 -1.01 -16.55 2.63
N ASP A 214 -0.73 -17.47 3.57
CA ASP A 214 -1.58 -18.63 3.83
C ASP A 214 -2.95 -18.23 4.38
N PHE A 215 -2.99 -17.29 5.33
CA PHE A 215 -4.23 -16.70 5.82
C PHE A 215 -5.07 -16.11 4.68
N VAL A 216 -4.46 -15.32 3.79
CA VAL A 216 -5.17 -14.70 2.65
C VAL A 216 -5.73 -15.77 1.70
N ARG A 217 -4.97 -16.82 1.39
CA ARG A 217 -5.46 -17.94 0.54
C ARG A 217 -6.60 -18.70 1.21
N SER A 218 -6.48 -18.98 2.51
CA SER A 218 -7.50 -19.67 3.30
C SER A 218 -8.82 -18.88 3.33
N GLU A 219 -8.74 -17.57 3.57
CA GLU A 219 -9.92 -16.70 3.53
C GLU A 219 -10.54 -16.64 2.13
N ALA A 220 -9.73 -16.56 1.06
CA ALA A 220 -10.22 -16.59 -0.31
C ALA A 220 -10.95 -17.90 -0.66
N ALA A 221 -10.41 -19.05 -0.23
CA ALA A 221 -11.03 -20.37 -0.44
C ALA A 221 -12.44 -20.48 0.21
N GLU A 222 -12.70 -19.67 1.21
CA GLU A 222 -13.98 -19.58 1.94
C GLU A 222 -14.86 -18.41 1.46
N GLY A 223 -14.52 -17.77 0.32
CA GLY A 223 -15.27 -16.65 -0.25
C GLY A 223 -15.09 -15.33 0.49
N ARG A 224 -14.02 -15.19 1.29
CA ARG A 224 -13.65 -13.97 2.04
C ARG A 224 -12.37 -13.38 1.47
N GLU A 225 -12.40 -13.07 0.17
CA GLU A 225 -11.25 -12.53 -0.55
C GLU A 225 -10.69 -11.25 0.11
N HIS A 226 -9.36 -11.23 0.27
CA HIS A 226 -8.61 -10.04 0.63
C HIS A 226 -7.74 -9.61 -0.54
N THR A 227 -7.73 -8.31 -0.86
CA THR A 227 -6.72 -7.76 -1.77
C THR A 227 -5.49 -7.36 -0.97
N LEU A 228 -4.32 -7.90 -1.33
CA LEU A 228 -3.05 -7.57 -0.69
C LEU A 228 -2.33 -6.47 -1.50
N VAL A 229 -2.13 -5.31 -0.87
CA VAL A 229 -1.40 -4.16 -1.43
C VAL A 229 0.00 -4.12 -0.80
N ALA A 230 1.04 -4.20 -1.62
CA ALA A 230 2.42 -4.25 -1.17
C ALA A 230 3.11 -2.89 -1.30
N TYR A 231 3.44 -2.23 -0.19
CA TYR A 231 4.30 -1.05 -0.20
C TYR A 231 5.79 -1.43 -0.14
N THR A 232 6.63 -0.49 -0.61
CA THR A 232 8.07 -0.69 -0.79
C THR A 232 8.42 -1.92 -1.65
N PRO A 233 7.69 -2.20 -2.77
CA PRO A 233 7.95 -3.37 -3.61
C PRO A 233 9.33 -3.37 -4.26
N LEU A 234 9.91 -2.19 -4.45
CA LEU A 234 11.22 -2.00 -5.09
C LEU A 234 12.34 -1.60 -4.13
N LEU A 235 12.12 -1.70 -2.81
CA LEU A 235 13.13 -1.38 -1.77
C LEU A 235 13.84 -0.04 -2.01
N TRP A 236 13.07 1.03 -2.22
CA TRP A 236 13.58 2.39 -2.51
C TRP A 236 14.48 2.49 -3.75
N GLY A 237 14.37 1.54 -4.68
CA GLY A 237 15.15 1.46 -5.92
C GLY A 237 16.40 0.58 -5.82
N ALA A 238 16.59 -0.18 -4.72
CA ALA A 238 17.78 -1.00 -4.50
C ALA A 238 18.03 -2.06 -5.59
N TYR A 239 17.02 -2.45 -6.37
CA TYR A 239 17.21 -3.41 -7.47
C TYR A 239 18.05 -2.85 -8.61
N THR A 240 17.95 -1.55 -8.89
CA THR A 240 18.61 -0.90 -10.05
C THR A 240 19.65 0.13 -9.63
N ARG A 241 19.68 0.55 -8.36
CA ARG A 241 20.56 1.61 -7.84
C ARG A 241 21.58 1.04 -6.85
N PRO A 242 22.88 0.92 -7.22
CA PRO A 242 23.90 0.33 -6.36
C PRO A 242 24.06 1.01 -4.99
N GLU A 243 23.90 2.33 -4.92
CA GLU A 243 23.95 3.08 -3.67
C GLU A 243 22.79 2.71 -2.74
N LYS A 244 21.61 2.44 -3.29
CA LYS A 244 20.45 1.95 -2.52
C LYS A 244 20.58 0.47 -2.15
N ALA A 245 21.19 -0.34 -3.01
CA ALA A 245 21.54 -1.71 -2.68
C ALA A 245 22.51 -1.78 -1.49
N ALA A 246 23.49 -0.87 -1.43
CA ALA A 246 24.43 -0.78 -0.31
C ALA A 246 23.78 -0.28 0.99
N GLU A 247 22.67 0.46 0.90
CA GLU A 247 21.85 0.88 2.04
C GLU A 247 20.93 -0.24 2.57
N LEU A 248 20.75 -1.34 1.83
CA LEU A 248 20.01 -2.48 2.35
C LEU A 248 20.71 -2.96 3.61
N ASP A 249 19.99 -2.89 4.73
CA ASP A 249 20.53 -3.21 6.03
C ASP A 249 20.86 -4.71 6.15
N ARG A 250 21.47 -5.08 7.29
CA ARG A 250 21.70 -6.47 7.69
C ARG A 250 20.44 -7.35 7.51
N ALA A 251 19.24 -6.79 7.52
CA ALA A 251 18.04 -7.60 7.34
C ALA A 251 17.98 -8.25 5.96
N TYR A 252 18.69 -7.78 4.93
CA TYR A 252 18.71 -8.46 3.62
C TYR A 252 20.01 -9.25 3.36
N ASP A 253 20.94 -9.25 4.31
CA ASP A 253 22.20 -10.00 4.21
C ASP A 253 22.02 -11.44 4.72
N HIS A 254 21.63 -12.33 3.80
CA HIS A 254 21.55 -13.77 4.03
C HIS A 254 21.71 -14.55 2.72
N PRO A 255 21.99 -15.87 2.77
CA PRO A 255 22.30 -16.68 1.57
C PRO A 255 21.22 -16.70 0.48
N GLY A 256 19.96 -16.41 0.84
CA GLY A 256 18.85 -16.37 -0.12
C GLY A 256 18.90 -15.13 -1.02
N THR A 257 19.44 -14.00 -0.56
CA THR A 257 19.50 -12.76 -1.34
C THR A 257 20.33 -12.91 -2.62
N PRO A 258 21.58 -13.41 -2.60
CA PRO A 258 22.34 -13.65 -3.83
C PRO A 258 21.65 -14.64 -4.79
N ALA A 259 21.03 -15.71 -4.26
CA ALA A 259 20.30 -16.68 -5.09
C ALA A 259 19.10 -16.04 -5.80
N ARG A 260 18.33 -15.22 -5.08
CA ARG A 260 17.22 -14.45 -5.62
C ARG A 260 17.67 -13.46 -6.69
N LEU A 261 18.74 -12.70 -6.43
CA LEU A 261 19.29 -11.75 -7.41
C LEU A 261 19.79 -12.46 -8.66
N ALA A 262 20.44 -13.62 -8.52
CA ALA A 262 20.87 -14.41 -9.67
C ALA A 262 19.66 -14.85 -10.53
N ALA A 263 18.63 -15.45 -9.93
CA ALA A 263 17.42 -15.83 -10.65
C ALA A 263 16.72 -14.64 -11.33
N LEU A 264 16.69 -13.48 -10.66
CA LEU A 264 16.17 -12.24 -11.21
C LEU A 264 16.96 -11.80 -12.45
N ASP A 265 18.29 -11.86 -12.41
CA ASP A 265 19.16 -11.51 -13.54
C ASP A 265 18.99 -12.46 -14.72
N GLU A 266 18.69 -13.75 -14.48
CA GLU A 266 18.37 -14.68 -15.56
C GLU A 266 17.08 -14.30 -16.28
N VAL A 267 16.01 -14.01 -15.52
CA VAL A 267 14.72 -13.61 -16.10
C VAL A 267 14.82 -12.26 -16.81
N VAL A 268 15.61 -11.32 -16.27
CA VAL A 268 15.93 -10.05 -16.95
C VAL A 268 16.59 -10.31 -18.31
N ARG A 269 17.58 -11.21 -18.39
CA ARG A 269 18.23 -11.55 -19.67
C ARG A 269 17.29 -12.19 -20.67
N GLU A 270 16.33 -13.00 -20.21
CA GLU A 270 15.36 -13.68 -21.08
C GLU A 270 14.27 -12.74 -21.60
N THR A 271 13.83 -11.78 -20.79
CA THR A 271 12.71 -10.89 -21.10
C THR A 271 13.14 -9.56 -21.71
N GLY A 272 14.37 -9.11 -21.44
CA GLY A 272 14.85 -7.78 -21.78
C GLY A 272 14.27 -6.66 -20.89
N ALA A 273 13.42 -7.00 -19.91
CA ALA A 273 12.82 -6.07 -18.97
C ALA A 273 13.81 -5.65 -17.87
N THR A 274 13.54 -4.56 -17.18
CA THR A 274 14.35 -4.15 -16.02
C THR A 274 14.09 -5.05 -14.82
N ARG A 275 15.02 -5.06 -13.85
CA ARG A 275 14.80 -5.74 -12.56
C ARG A 275 13.52 -5.28 -11.86
N ASN A 276 13.23 -3.98 -11.90
CA ASN A 276 12.01 -3.43 -11.32
C ASN A 276 10.76 -3.99 -12.01
N GLN A 277 10.74 -4.01 -13.34
CA GLN A 277 9.61 -4.56 -14.11
C GLN A 277 9.37 -6.03 -13.80
N VAL A 278 10.43 -6.84 -13.74
CA VAL A 278 10.31 -8.27 -13.39
C VAL A 278 9.79 -8.46 -11.96
N VAL A 279 10.27 -7.68 -10.98
CA VAL A 279 9.79 -7.76 -9.59
C VAL A 279 8.32 -7.37 -9.47
N LEU A 280 7.89 -6.29 -10.15
CA LEU A 280 6.49 -5.84 -10.14
C LEU A 280 5.57 -6.87 -10.82
N ALA A 281 5.98 -7.41 -11.98
CA ALA A 281 5.22 -8.45 -12.67
C ALA A 281 5.10 -9.73 -11.82
N TRP A 282 6.20 -10.15 -11.17
CA TRP A 282 6.20 -11.30 -10.26
C TRP A 282 5.20 -11.14 -9.10
N LEU A 283 5.10 -9.94 -8.51
CA LEU A 283 4.12 -9.64 -7.47
C LEU A 283 2.68 -9.70 -8.00
N MET A 284 2.40 -9.08 -9.15
CA MET A 284 1.06 -9.08 -9.74
C MET A 284 0.59 -10.50 -10.10
N ASP A 285 1.51 -11.36 -10.54
CA ASP A 285 1.24 -12.73 -10.96
C ASP A 285 1.34 -13.76 -9.82
N SER A 286 1.55 -13.31 -8.57
CA SER A 286 1.66 -14.20 -7.41
C SER A 286 0.30 -14.76 -6.93
N ASP A 287 0.35 -15.79 -6.08
CA ASP A 287 -0.83 -16.39 -5.44
C ASP A 287 -0.71 -16.38 -3.90
N PRO A 288 -1.47 -15.52 -3.19
CA PRO A 288 -2.50 -14.61 -3.70
C PRO A 288 -1.91 -13.45 -4.52
N SER A 289 -2.68 -12.91 -5.47
CA SER A 289 -2.22 -11.76 -6.28
C SER A 289 -2.00 -10.53 -5.41
N VAL A 290 -0.88 -9.85 -5.67
CA VAL A 290 -0.44 -8.68 -4.92
C VAL A 290 -0.48 -7.45 -5.82
N VAL A 291 -1.09 -6.37 -5.32
CA VAL A 291 -1.06 -5.05 -5.96
C VAL A 291 0.17 -4.29 -5.48
N PRO A 292 1.24 -4.16 -6.28
CA PRO A 292 2.37 -3.33 -5.88
C PRO A 292 1.97 -1.85 -5.81
N LEU A 293 2.27 -1.23 -4.67
CA LEU A 293 2.17 0.20 -4.44
C LEU A 293 3.54 0.83 -4.67
N VAL A 294 3.67 1.53 -5.80
CA VAL A 294 4.93 2.16 -6.22
C VAL A 294 4.98 3.62 -5.82
N GLY A 295 6.10 4.04 -5.24
CA GLY A 295 6.43 5.45 -5.06
C GLY A 295 7.41 5.88 -6.15
N VAL A 296 7.12 6.97 -6.84
CA VAL A 296 7.91 7.51 -7.94
C VAL A 296 8.09 9.02 -7.78
N SER A 297 9.19 9.56 -8.29
CA SER A 297 9.48 11.00 -8.28
C SER A 297 9.86 11.54 -9.66
N SER A 298 9.74 10.72 -10.72
CA SER A 298 9.97 11.14 -12.10
C SER A 298 9.08 10.37 -13.06
N LEU A 299 8.80 10.97 -14.23
CA LEU A 299 8.01 10.32 -15.28
C LEU A 299 8.69 9.05 -15.81
N GLU A 300 10.02 9.00 -15.81
CA GLU A 300 10.78 7.81 -16.21
C GLU A 300 10.49 6.62 -15.29
N GLN A 301 10.56 6.83 -13.96
CA GLN A 301 10.23 5.80 -12.98
C GLN A 301 8.77 5.36 -13.07
N LEU A 302 7.86 6.30 -13.29
CA LEU A 302 6.44 6.00 -13.48
C LEU A 302 6.20 5.16 -14.74
N ASN A 303 6.82 5.53 -15.86
CA ASN A 303 6.70 4.79 -17.12
C ASN A 303 7.27 3.37 -16.98
N GLU A 304 8.43 3.21 -16.36
CA GLU A 304 9.02 1.89 -16.07
C GLU A 304 8.03 1.01 -15.28
N ALA A 305 7.41 1.56 -14.23
CA ALA A 305 6.44 0.84 -13.42
C ALA A 305 5.14 0.51 -14.18
N ILE A 306 4.65 1.42 -15.02
CA ILE A 306 3.46 1.18 -15.88
C ILE A 306 3.75 0.06 -16.88
N GLU A 307 4.90 0.08 -17.54
CA GLU A 307 5.31 -0.94 -18.52
C GLU A 307 5.44 -2.34 -17.90
N ALA A 308 5.76 -2.43 -16.60
CA ALA A 308 5.73 -3.69 -15.87
C ALA A 308 4.35 -4.37 -15.92
N THR A 309 3.27 -3.59 -16.07
CA THR A 309 1.90 -4.11 -16.19
C THR A 309 1.63 -4.80 -17.52
N ASP A 310 2.52 -4.73 -18.49
CA ASP A 310 2.38 -5.44 -19.77
C ASP A 310 3.35 -6.64 -19.88
N LEU A 311 4.28 -6.78 -18.92
CA LEU A 311 5.21 -7.91 -18.85
C LEU A 311 4.54 -9.18 -18.33
N VAL A 312 4.37 -10.19 -19.18
CA VAL A 312 3.87 -11.51 -18.80
C VAL A 312 5.04 -12.47 -18.60
N LEU A 313 5.24 -12.93 -17.36
CA LEU A 313 6.26 -13.95 -17.06
C LEU A 313 5.74 -15.33 -17.48
N SER A 314 6.61 -16.15 -18.09
CA SER A 314 6.27 -17.56 -18.29
C SER A 314 6.11 -18.27 -16.95
N LYS A 315 5.39 -19.40 -16.93
CA LYS A 315 5.24 -20.21 -15.72
C LYS A 315 6.61 -20.62 -15.15
N GLU A 316 7.54 -20.99 -16.04
CA GLU A 316 8.89 -21.39 -15.68
C GLU A 316 9.70 -20.22 -15.11
N GLN A 317 9.57 -19.01 -15.69
CA GLN A 317 10.23 -17.81 -15.19
C GLN A 317 9.71 -17.42 -13.81
N TRP A 318 8.38 -17.41 -13.64
CA TRP A 318 7.75 -17.09 -12.36
C TRP A 318 8.14 -18.11 -11.29
N GLN A 319 8.08 -19.41 -11.61
CA GLN A 319 8.43 -20.49 -10.68
C GLN A 319 9.91 -20.41 -10.27
N ARG A 320 10.82 -20.11 -11.22
CA ARG A 320 12.25 -19.91 -10.91
C ARG A 320 12.45 -18.77 -9.89
N LEU A 321 11.74 -17.65 -10.06
CA LEU A 321 11.78 -16.55 -9.08
C LEU A 321 11.21 -16.98 -7.73
N ALA A 322 10.06 -17.67 -7.72
CA ALA A 322 9.39 -18.09 -6.50
C ALA A 322 10.21 -19.08 -5.65
N GLU A 323 10.94 -19.98 -6.30
CA GLU A 323 11.76 -21.03 -5.67
C GLU A 323 13.20 -20.56 -5.36
N ALA A 324 13.60 -19.37 -5.81
CA ALA A 324 14.94 -18.86 -5.57
C ALA A 324 15.12 -18.41 -4.11
N GLY A 325 16.16 -18.95 -3.46
CA GLY A 325 16.60 -18.54 -2.11
C GLY A 325 15.52 -18.71 -1.06
#